data_AF-A0AAW6F3D0-F1
#
_entry.id   AF-A0AAW6F3D0-F1
#
_cell.length_a   1.000
_cell.length_b   1.000
_cell.length_c   1.000
_cell.angle_alpha   90.00
_cell.angle_beta   90.00
_cell.angle_gamma   90.00
#
_symmetry.space_group_name_H-M   'P 1'
#
loop_
_entity.id
_entity.type
_entity.pdbx_description
1 polymer ?
#
loop_
_entity_poly.entity_id
_entity_poly.type
_entity_poly.pdbx_seq_one_letter_code
_entity_poly.pdbx_strand_id
1 'polypeptide(L)'
;PDHVELFDMVQRSDISPNLDILPGGPIPPNPTELVARDVLERAIARLKERYDYVILDTAPIGMVTDTAIIGRVADMCVYVCRADVTPKAGFSYINVLRRERKFPKLATVINGLDMSKRKNSYGYGYGKKYGYGKGYGYGYGYGYGFEASSRK
;
A
#
# COMPACT_ATOMS: atom_id res chain seq x y z
N PRO A 1 23.78 -21.24 -7.75
CA PRO A 1 24.27 -22.48 -7.12
C PRO A 1 23.52 -23.67 -7.73
N ASP A 2 24.20 -24.48 -8.53
CA ASP A 2 23.58 -25.53 -9.36
C ASP A 2 23.07 -26.75 -8.56
N HIS A 3 23.10 -26.69 -7.23
CA HIS A 3 22.79 -27.80 -6.33
C HIS A 3 21.92 -27.44 -5.11
N VAL A 4 21.29 -26.26 -5.08
CA VAL A 4 20.41 -25.87 -3.98
C VAL A 4 18.96 -25.91 -4.47
N GLU A 5 18.15 -26.78 -3.87
CA GLU A 5 16.72 -26.80 -4.15
C GLU A 5 16.04 -25.59 -3.50
N LEU A 6 15.11 -24.97 -4.24
CA LEU A 6 14.40 -23.76 -3.82
C LEU A 6 13.81 -23.88 -2.41
N PHE A 7 13.27 -25.04 -2.10
CA PHE A 7 12.55 -25.26 -0.85
C PHE A 7 13.45 -25.52 0.35
N ASP A 8 14.72 -25.86 0.13
CA ASP A 8 15.71 -25.97 1.22
C ASP A 8 16.09 -24.58 1.75
N MET A 9 15.82 -23.53 0.97
CA MET A 9 16.04 -22.15 1.36
C MET A 9 14.84 -21.53 2.09
N VAL A 10 13.69 -22.22 2.10
CA VAL A 10 12.47 -21.74 2.75
C VAL A 10 12.52 -22.06 4.24
N GLN A 11 12.22 -21.07 5.06
CA GLN A 11 12.25 -21.16 6.52
C GLN A 11 10.84 -21.02 7.08
N ARG A 12 10.45 -21.81 8.07
CA ARG A 12 9.17 -21.60 8.75
C ARG A 12 9.23 -20.33 9.59
N SER A 13 8.14 -19.57 9.62
CA SER A 13 8.02 -18.41 10.50
C SER A 13 7.63 -18.84 11.91
N ASP A 14 8.21 -18.17 12.91
CA ASP A 14 7.80 -18.30 14.31
C ASP A 14 6.46 -17.58 14.61
N ILE A 15 5.91 -16.83 13.65
CA ILE A 15 4.67 -16.05 13.83
C ILE A 15 3.43 -16.92 13.60
N SER A 16 3.47 -17.83 12.64
CA SER A 16 2.32 -18.65 12.26
C SER A 16 2.77 -19.93 11.53
N PRO A 17 2.13 -21.10 11.78
CA PRO A 17 2.44 -22.34 11.07
C PRO A 17 2.08 -22.30 9.58
N ASN A 18 1.29 -21.31 9.15
CA ASN A 18 0.88 -21.10 7.75
C ASN A 18 1.70 -20.02 7.05
N LEU A 19 2.79 -19.56 7.67
CA LEU A 19 3.69 -18.56 7.12
C LEU A 19 5.09 -19.14 7.03
N ASP A 20 5.61 -19.22 5.80
CA ASP A 20 7.00 -19.51 5.54
C ASP A 20 7.67 -18.28 4.89
N ILE A 21 8.98 -18.17 5.04
CA ILE A 21 9.80 -17.03 4.62
C ILE A 21 10.94 -17.55 3.75
N LEU A 22 11.07 -16.98 2.55
CA LEU A 22 12.25 -17.16 1.70
C LEU A 22 13.10 -15.89 1.78
N PRO A 23 14.22 -15.88 2.52
CA PRO A 23 15.07 -14.70 2.64
C PRO A 23 15.81 -14.43 1.32
N GLY A 24 16.14 -13.17 1.06
CA GLY A 24 16.88 -12.75 -0.15
C GLY A 24 18.31 -13.31 -0.26
N GLY A 25 18.86 -13.86 0.83
CA GLY A 25 20.23 -14.35 0.89
C GLY A 25 21.28 -13.23 0.91
N PRO A 26 22.57 -13.57 0.73
CA PRO A 26 23.64 -12.58 0.66
C PRO A 26 23.47 -11.67 -0.56
N ILE A 27 23.82 -10.39 -0.41
CA ILE A 27 23.71 -9.41 -1.50
C ILE A 27 24.62 -9.85 -2.65
N PRO A 28 24.06 -10.17 -3.83
CA PRO A 28 24.85 -10.55 -4.98
C PRO A 28 25.52 -9.32 -5.61
N PRO A 29 26.61 -9.48 -6.36
CA PRO A 29 27.23 -8.37 -7.09
C PRO A 29 26.29 -7.77 -8.15
N ASN A 30 25.41 -8.58 -8.75
CA ASN A 30 24.52 -8.19 -9.86
C ASN A 30 23.03 -8.55 -9.56
N PRO A 31 22.34 -7.85 -8.65
CA PRO A 31 20.98 -8.20 -8.24
C PRO A 31 19.95 -8.12 -9.37
N THR A 32 19.98 -7.03 -10.16
CA THR A 32 19.05 -6.79 -11.27
C THR A 32 19.11 -7.89 -12.32
N GLU A 33 20.32 -8.34 -12.69
CA GLU A 33 20.52 -9.41 -13.67
C GLU A 33 19.96 -10.74 -13.17
N LEU A 34 20.17 -11.08 -11.89
CA LEU A 34 19.65 -12.32 -11.32
C LEU A 34 18.12 -12.37 -11.35
N VAL A 35 17.48 -11.26 -11.01
CA VAL A 35 16.02 -11.10 -10.99
C VAL A 35 15.42 -11.11 -12.40
N ALA A 36 16.17 -10.67 -13.41
CA ALA A 36 15.75 -10.67 -14.81
C ALA A 36 15.77 -12.06 -15.48
N ARG A 37 16.48 -13.05 -14.90
CA ARG A 37 16.58 -14.40 -15.48
C ARG A 37 15.29 -15.20 -15.35
N ASP A 38 15.12 -16.18 -16.23
CA ASP A 38 13.99 -17.14 -16.20
C ASP A 38 13.94 -17.98 -14.92
N VAL A 39 15.04 -17.99 -14.14
CA VAL A 39 15.11 -18.67 -12.84
C VAL A 39 14.04 -18.11 -11.89
N LEU A 40 13.76 -16.81 -11.92
CA LEU A 40 12.71 -16.21 -11.08
C LEU A 40 11.32 -16.75 -11.47
N GLU A 41 11.00 -16.80 -12.76
CA GLU A 41 9.73 -17.34 -13.25
C GLU A 41 9.51 -18.79 -12.80
N ARG A 42 10.54 -19.64 -12.98
CA ARG A 42 10.50 -21.03 -12.54
C ARG A 42 10.36 -21.16 -11.03
N ALA A 43 11.03 -20.30 -10.26
CA ALA A 43 10.93 -20.30 -8.80
C ALA A 43 9.52 -19.92 -8.34
N ILE A 44 8.93 -18.84 -8.89
CA ILE A 44 7.57 -18.42 -8.54
C ILE A 44 6.55 -19.48 -8.96
N ALA A 45 6.70 -20.12 -10.13
CA ALA A 45 5.82 -21.20 -10.56
C ALA A 45 5.81 -22.36 -9.55
N ARG A 46 7.00 -22.81 -9.11
CA ARG A 46 7.13 -23.84 -8.06
C ARG A 46 6.53 -23.41 -6.72
N LEU A 47 6.68 -22.15 -6.32
CA LEU A 47 6.06 -21.63 -5.09
C LEU A 47 4.53 -21.64 -5.18
N LYS A 48 3.96 -21.27 -6.32
CA LYS A 48 2.51 -21.26 -6.56
C LYS A 48 1.87 -22.66 -6.51
N GLU A 49 2.64 -23.72 -6.72
CA GLU A 49 2.17 -25.11 -6.55
C GLU A 49 1.95 -25.49 -5.07
N ARG A 50 2.61 -24.80 -4.13
CA ARG A 50 2.61 -25.15 -2.70
C ARG A 50 1.93 -24.13 -1.79
N TYR A 51 1.82 -22.87 -2.23
CA TYR A 51 1.26 -21.79 -1.44
C TYR A 51 0.04 -21.16 -2.13
N ASP A 52 -1.01 -20.92 -1.36
CA ASP A 52 -2.18 -20.18 -1.83
C ASP A 52 -1.84 -18.71 -2.16
N TYR A 53 -0.88 -18.14 -1.42
CA TYR A 53 -0.42 -16.77 -1.59
C TYR A 53 1.11 -16.71 -1.54
N VAL A 54 1.70 -16.02 -2.52
CA VAL A 54 3.13 -15.69 -2.53
C VAL A 54 3.26 -14.17 -2.52
N ILE A 55 3.81 -13.62 -1.45
CA ILE A 55 4.04 -12.17 -1.29
C ILE A 55 5.49 -11.87 -1.62
N LEU A 56 5.69 -10.98 -2.59
CA LEU A 56 7.02 -10.52 -3.01
C LEU A 56 7.28 -9.14 -2.40
N ASP A 57 8.20 -9.05 -1.45
CA ASP A 57 8.70 -7.78 -0.95
C ASP A 57 9.75 -7.22 -1.90
N THR A 58 9.65 -5.93 -2.22
CA THR A 58 10.43 -5.30 -3.30
C THR A 58 10.87 -3.89 -2.93
N ALA A 59 11.91 -3.40 -3.60
CA ALA A 59 12.42 -2.06 -3.39
C ALA A 59 11.37 -0.96 -3.73
N PRO A 60 11.51 0.26 -3.19
CA PRO A 60 10.65 1.38 -3.59
C PRO A 60 10.76 1.68 -5.09
N ILE A 61 9.62 1.73 -5.76
CA ILE A 61 9.59 2.04 -7.19
C ILE A 61 10.05 3.48 -7.46
N GLY A 62 10.82 3.66 -8.54
CA GLY A 62 11.39 4.96 -8.93
C GLY A 62 12.81 5.21 -8.42
N MET A 63 13.26 4.45 -7.42
CA MET A 63 14.67 4.45 -6.99
C MET A 63 15.45 3.31 -7.64
N VAL A 64 14.81 2.14 -7.80
CA VAL A 64 15.44 0.93 -8.33
C VAL A 64 14.53 0.31 -9.40
N THR A 65 15.15 -0.26 -10.44
CA THR A 65 14.45 -0.92 -11.56
C THR A 65 13.93 -2.32 -11.22
N ASP A 66 14.50 -2.97 -10.20
CA ASP A 66 14.21 -4.37 -9.82
C ASP A 66 12.72 -4.64 -9.61
N THR A 67 12.00 -3.72 -8.96
CA THR A 67 10.56 -3.87 -8.69
C THR A 67 9.73 -4.01 -9.97
N ALA A 68 10.10 -3.29 -11.04
CA ALA A 68 9.42 -3.40 -12.32
C ALA A 68 9.70 -4.76 -12.98
N ILE A 69 10.91 -5.30 -12.81
CA ILE A 69 11.29 -6.61 -13.34
C ILE A 69 10.56 -7.73 -12.58
N ILE A 70 10.49 -7.64 -11.25
CA ILE A 70 9.73 -8.58 -10.40
C ILE A 70 8.24 -8.54 -10.74
N GLY A 71 7.72 -7.38 -11.13
CA GLY A 71 6.33 -7.22 -11.54
C GLY A 71 5.86 -8.19 -12.64
N ARG A 72 6.76 -8.71 -13.48
CA ARG A 72 6.41 -9.66 -14.56
C ARG A 72 5.91 -11.01 -14.05
N VAL A 73 6.31 -11.41 -12.84
CA VAL A 73 5.96 -12.71 -12.23
C VAL A 73 4.81 -12.60 -11.22
N ALA A 74 4.33 -11.39 -10.95
CA ALA A 74 3.26 -11.15 -10.00
C ALA A 74 1.89 -11.07 -10.70
N ASP A 75 0.85 -11.65 -10.08
CA ASP A 75 -0.53 -11.54 -10.59
C ASP A 75 -1.19 -10.18 -10.26
N MET A 76 -0.63 -9.47 -9.27
CA MET A 76 -1.11 -8.20 -8.73
C MET A 76 0.04 -7.39 -8.13
N CYS A 77 -0.03 -6.06 -8.21
CA CYS A 77 0.89 -5.15 -7.52
C CYS A 77 0.14 -4.24 -6.54
N VAL A 78 0.61 -4.20 -5.29
CA VAL A 78 0.09 -3.31 -4.24
C VAL A 78 1.07 -2.16 -4.04
N TYR A 79 0.68 -0.97 -4.46
CA TYR A 79 1.46 0.24 -4.29
C TYR A 79 1.20 0.87 -2.91
N VAL A 80 2.19 0.80 -2.02
CA VAL A 80 2.05 1.31 -0.64
C VAL A 80 2.57 2.73 -0.54
N CYS A 81 1.76 3.65 -0.03
CA CYS A 81 2.14 5.03 0.28
C CYS A 81 1.94 5.32 1.76
N ARG A 82 2.96 5.82 2.43
CA ARG A 82 2.87 6.16 3.86
C ARG A 82 2.29 7.57 4.01
N ALA A 83 1.20 7.67 4.77
CA ALA A 83 0.59 8.94 5.13
C ALA A 83 1.61 9.86 5.81
N ASP A 84 1.54 11.15 5.47
CA ASP A 84 2.42 12.21 5.98
C ASP A 84 3.93 12.02 5.73
N VAL A 85 4.33 11.00 4.95
CA VAL A 85 5.74 10.72 4.63
C VAL A 85 5.98 10.67 3.13
N THR A 86 5.15 9.94 2.38
CA THR A 86 5.30 9.85 0.93
C THR A 86 4.93 11.20 0.28
N PRO A 87 5.85 11.84 -0.48
CA PRO A 87 5.54 13.10 -1.15
C PRO A 87 4.40 12.94 -2.15
N LYS A 88 3.59 13.99 -2.34
CA LYS A 88 2.45 13.97 -3.28
C LYS A 88 2.87 13.61 -4.71
N ALA A 89 4.06 14.02 -5.12
CA ALA A 89 4.64 13.64 -6.42
C ALA A 89 4.88 12.12 -6.51
N GLY A 90 5.42 11.51 -5.45
CA GLY A 90 5.60 10.07 -5.33
C GLY A 90 4.27 9.32 -5.39
N PHE A 91 3.27 9.74 -4.61
CA PHE A 91 1.92 9.16 -4.70
C PHE A 91 1.33 9.28 -6.11
N SER A 92 1.49 10.44 -6.76
CA SER A 92 0.94 10.70 -8.09
C SER A 92 1.58 9.86 -9.19
N TYR A 93 2.77 9.30 -8.95
CA TYR A 93 3.46 8.41 -9.88
C TYR A 93 2.66 7.14 -10.21
N ILE A 94 1.74 6.74 -9.32
CA ILE A 94 0.82 5.63 -9.59
C ILE A 94 0.03 5.80 -10.90
N ASN A 95 -0.26 7.04 -11.28
CA ASN A 95 -0.98 7.35 -12.52
C ASN A 95 -0.13 7.07 -13.76
N VAL A 96 1.19 7.23 -13.66
CA VAL A 96 2.14 6.87 -14.72
C VAL A 96 2.17 5.36 -14.86
N LEU A 97 2.38 4.66 -13.74
CA LEU A 97 2.43 3.19 -13.71
C LEU A 97 1.15 2.55 -14.28
N ARG A 98 -0.01 3.11 -13.95
CA ARG A 98 -1.31 2.68 -14.49
C ARG A 98 -1.43 2.93 -15.99
N ARG A 99 -1.05 4.12 -16.46
CA ARG A 99 -1.12 4.51 -17.88
C ARG A 99 -0.22 3.63 -18.74
N GLU A 100 0.99 3.38 -18.25
CA GLU A 100 1.99 2.53 -18.91
C GLU A 100 1.75 1.04 -18.73
N ARG A 101 0.71 0.65 -17.97
CA ARG A 101 0.36 -0.75 -17.66
C ARG A 101 1.56 -1.54 -17.15
N LYS A 102 2.39 -0.92 -16.31
CA LYS A 102 3.63 -1.52 -15.79
C LYS A 102 3.39 -2.77 -14.95
N PHE A 103 2.23 -2.86 -14.32
CA PHE A 103 1.86 -3.99 -13.46
C PHE A 103 0.45 -4.49 -13.74
N PRO A 104 0.20 -5.80 -13.59
CA PRO A 104 -1.14 -6.34 -13.56
C PRO A 104 -1.85 -5.91 -12.27
N LYS A 105 -3.15 -5.61 -12.38
CA LYS A 105 -4.07 -5.31 -11.26
C LYS A 105 -3.45 -4.39 -10.20
N LEU A 106 -3.07 -3.17 -10.61
CA LEU A 106 -2.45 -2.20 -9.72
C LEU A 106 -3.44 -1.68 -8.66
N ALA A 107 -3.18 -1.95 -7.39
CA ALA A 107 -3.91 -1.42 -6.25
C ALA A 107 -3.04 -0.47 -5.43
N THR A 108 -3.66 0.29 -4.54
CA THR A 108 -2.97 1.26 -3.68
C THR A 108 -3.41 1.12 -2.24
N VAL A 109 -2.44 1.18 -1.32
CA VAL A 109 -2.66 1.17 0.13
C VAL A 109 -2.08 2.44 0.72
N ILE A 110 -2.87 3.18 1.49
CA ILE A 110 -2.38 4.26 2.33
C ILE A 110 -2.07 3.70 3.71
N ASN A 111 -0.79 3.65 4.05
CA ASN A 111 -0.29 3.09 5.30
C ASN A 111 0.01 4.18 6.35
N GLY A 112 -0.10 3.86 7.64
CA GLY A 112 0.33 4.74 8.72
C GLY A 112 -0.58 5.94 8.97
N LEU A 113 -1.88 5.84 8.66
CA LEU A 113 -2.85 6.89 8.95
C LEU A 113 -2.99 7.09 10.47
N ASP A 114 -2.68 8.29 10.93
CA ASP A 114 -2.96 8.71 12.30
C ASP A 114 -4.41 9.23 12.40
N MET A 115 -5.27 8.38 12.96
CA MET A 115 -6.70 8.67 13.08
C MET A 115 -7.00 9.80 14.08
N SER A 116 -6.08 10.08 15.01
CA SER A 116 -6.20 11.19 15.96
C SER A 116 -5.98 12.55 15.31
N LYS A 117 -5.21 12.59 14.22
CA LYS A 117 -4.88 13.79 13.44
C LYS A 117 -5.85 14.05 12.29
N ARG A 118 -7.04 13.43 12.29
CA ARG A 118 -8.08 13.71 11.29
C ARG A 118 -8.54 15.17 11.36
N LYS A 119 -7.88 16.04 10.59
CA LYS A 119 -8.22 17.46 10.46
C LYS A 119 -9.49 17.72 9.65
N ASN A 120 -9.89 16.76 8.80
CA ASN A 120 -11.05 16.85 7.91
C ASN A 120 -12.06 15.73 8.17
N SER A 121 -12.58 15.65 9.41
CA SER A 121 -13.81 14.89 9.63
C SER A 121 -14.95 15.67 8.97
N TYR A 122 -15.21 15.40 7.70
CA TYR A 122 -16.54 15.59 7.15
C TYR A 122 -17.44 14.60 7.90
N GLY A 123 -17.95 15.04 9.04
CA GLY A 123 -18.83 14.29 9.90
C GLY A 123 -20.15 14.05 9.17
N TYR A 124 -20.26 12.93 8.46
CA TYR A 124 -21.55 12.33 8.20
C TYR A 124 -22.08 11.83 9.55
N GLY A 125 -22.84 12.70 10.21
CA GLY A 125 -23.39 12.48 11.54
C GLY A 125 -24.39 11.36 11.56
N TYR A 126 -23.94 10.16 11.93
CA TYR A 126 -24.79 9.11 12.48
C TYR A 126 -24.05 8.51 13.67
N GLY A 127 -24.48 8.86 14.89
CA GLY A 127 -24.01 8.19 16.11
C GLY A 127 -23.41 9.10 17.18
N LYS A 128 -24.13 10.13 17.62
CA LYS A 128 -24.05 10.65 19.00
C LYS A 128 -25.43 11.11 19.46
N LYS A 129 -26.39 10.19 19.50
CA LYS A 129 -27.61 10.36 20.31
C LYS A 129 -27.32 9.66 21.64
N TYR A 130 -27.76 10.26 22.76
CA TYR A 130 -27.54 9.85 24.16
C TYR A 130 -26.33 10.50 24.87
N GLY A 131 -26.46 11.80 25.10
CA GLY A 131 -25.82 12.50 26.22
C GLY A 131 -26.87 13.34 26.93
N TYR A 132 -27.56 12.75 27.92
CA TYR A 132 -28.46 13.45 28.82
C TYR A 132 -27.60 14.25 29.81
N GLY A 133 -27.73 15.58 29.84
CA GLY A 133 -26.98 16.42 30.78
C GLY A 133 -27.39 17.88 30.70
N LYS A 134 -28.26 18.27 31.65
CA LYS A 134 -28.54 19.61 32.23
C LYS A 134 -27.56 20.72 31.79
N GLY A 135 -27.94 21.95 31.47
CA GLY A 135 -29.12 22.75 31.78
C GLY A 135 -28.70 24.22 31.77
N TYR A 136 -29.62 25.12 31.39
CA TYR A 136 -29.61 26.58 31.52
C TYR A 136 -28.63 27.40 30.65
N GLY A 137 -29.23 28.21 29.77
CA GLY A 137 -28.57 29.27 29.03
C GLY A 137 -29.56 29.98 28.11
N TYR A 138 -30.45 30.78 28.69
CA TYR A 138 -31.31 31.71 27.95
C TYR A 138 -30.42 32.73 27.21
N GLY A 139 -30.64 32.88 25.91
CA GLY A 139 -29.97 33.87 25.08
C GLY A 139 -30.76 34.12 23.80
N TYR A 140 -31.76 35.00 23.91
CA TYR A 140 -32.48 35.56 22.77
C TYR A 140 -31.50 36.36 21.89
N GLY A 141 -31.49 36.08 20.58
CA GLY A 141 -30.69 36.82 19.61
C GLY A 141 -31.27 36.65 18.21
N TYR A 142 -32.31 37.43 17.90
CA TYR A 142 -32.83 37.62 16.55
C TYR A 142 -31.82 38.41 15.71
N GLY A 143 -31.49 37.93 14.52
CA GLY A 143 -30.64 38.63 13.55
C GLY A 143 -30.86 38.10 12.14
N TYR A 144 -31.93 38.56 11.50
CA TYR A 144 -32.10 38.44 10.05
C TYR A 144 -31.17 39.44 9.34
N GLY A 145 -30.42 38.97 8.35
CA GLY A 145 -29.58 39.81 7.49
C GLY A 145 -29.37 39.12 6.15
N PHE A 146 -30.40 39.17 5.30
CA PHE A 146 -30.32 38.82 3.89
C PHE A 146 -30.01 40.12 3.14
N GLU A 147 -28.85 40.21 2.49
CA GLU A 147 -28.59 41.28 1.53
C GLU A 147 -28.17 40.67 0.19
N ALA A 148 -29.04 40.84 -0.79
CA ALA A 148 -28.89 40.39 -2.15
C ALA A 148 -28.28 41.51 -3.01
N SER A 149 -27.29 41.13 -3.82
CA SER A 149 -26.97 41.64 -5.16
C SER A 149 -26.81 43.15 -5.39
N SER A 150 -25.63 43.52 -5.92
CA SER A 150 -25.60 44.30 -7.17
C SER A 150 -24.29 44.10 -7.93
N ARG A 151 -24.38 43.49 -9.11
CA ARG A 151 -23.39 43.59 -10.20
C ARG A 151 -23.27 45.03 -10.67
N LYS A 152 -22.05 45.45 -10.96
CA LYS A 152 -21.69 46.18 -12.19
C LYS A 152 -20.43 45.56 -12.76
#